data_AF-A0ABD5ZSI9-F1
#
_entry.id   AF-A0ABD5ZSI9-F1
#
_cell.length_a   1.000
_cell.length_b   1.000
_cell.length_c   1.000
_cell.angle_alpha   90.00
_cell.angle_beta   90.00
_cell.angle_gamma   90.00
#
_symmetry.space_group_name_H-M   'P 1'
#
loop_
_entity.id
_entity.type
_entity.pdbx_description
1 polymer ?
#
loop_
_entity_poly.entity_id
_entity_poly.type
_entity_poly.pdbx_seq_one_letter_code
_entity_poly.pdbx_strand_id
1 'polypeptide(L)' 'MDCPRCGAPLVAYSFREKRALGCEDCGYVGVEVDHHAERRPEESWADALERFARARDGTATDGEAEPAIVPVED' A
#
# COMPACT_ATOMS: atom_id res chain seq x y z
N MET A 1 -14.44 -4.06 21.57
CA MET A 1 -14.99 -3.48 20.33
C MET A 1 -14.41 -4.30 19.19
N ASP A 2 -15.24 -4.70 18.26
CA ASP A 2 -14.87 -5.66 17.23
C ASP A 2 -14.49 -4.92 15.94
N CYS A 3 -13.57 -5.50 15.18
CA CYS A 3 -13.10 -4.94 13.92
C CYS A 3 -14.22 -4.97 12.87
N PRO A 4 -14.59 -3.84 12.25
CA PRO A 4 -15.65 -3.81 11.25
C PRO A 4 -15.30 -4.54 9.95
N ARG A 5 -14.02 -4.91 9.74
CA ARG A 5 -13.57 -5.65 8.55
C ARG A 5 -13.57 -7.17 8.71
N CYS A 6 -13.23 -7.68 9.89
CA CYS A 6 -13.02 -9.11 10.10
C CYS A 6 -13.66 -9.67 11.38
N GLY A 7 -14.26 -8.83 12.23
CA GLY A 7 -14.88 -9.25 13.49
C GLY A 7 -13.92 -9.56 14.64
N ALA A 8 -12.60 -9.56 14.41
CA ALA A 8 -11.62 -9.78 15.47
C ALA A 8 -11.61 -8.62 16.49
N PRO A 9 -11.20 -8.84 17.75
CA PRO A 9 -11.12 -7.78 18.76
C PRO A 9 -10.12 -6.68 18.37
N LEU A 10 -10.48 -5.41 18.60
CA LEU A 10 -9.55 -4.30 18.44
C LEU A 10 -8.60 -4.15 19.64
N VAL A 11 -7.34 -3.89 19.36
CA VAL A 11 -6.30 -3.51 20.32
C VAL A 11 -6.27 -1.99 20.47
N ALA A 12 -6.10 -1.51 21.70
CA ALA A 12 -5.97 -0.09 21.99
C ALA A 12 -4.53 0.25 22.38
N TYR A 13 -3.92 1.19 21.64
CA TYR A 13 -2.60 1.73 21.96
C TYR A 13 -2.77 3.11 22.60
N SER A 14 -1.94 3.42 23.59
CA SER A 14 -1.95 4.70 24.29
C SER A 14 -0.53 5.23 24.44
N PHE A 15 -0.31 6.50 24.09
CA PHE A 15 0.96 7.18 24.29
C PHE A 15 0.70 8.65 24.64
N ARG A 16 1.13 9.04 25.85
CA ARG A 16 0.79 10.35 26.44
C ARG A 16 -0.73 10.54 26.43
N GLU A 17 -1.19 11.65 25.88
CA GLU A 17 -2.61 12.03 25.78
C GLU A 17 -3.30 11.44 24.54
N LYS A 18 -2.60 10.64 23.73
CA LYS A 18 -3.13 10.07 22.48
C LYS A 18 -3.54 8.62 22.66
N ARG A 19 -4.61 8.24 21.97
CA ARG A 19 -5.14 6.88 21.89
C ARG A 19 -5.40 6.51 20.44
N ALA A 20 -5.09 5.28 20.07
CA ALA A 20 -5.38 4.69 18.76
C ALA A 20 -5.97 3.29 18.92
N LEU A 21 -6.75 2.85 17.94
CA LEU A 21 -7.28 1.49 17.83
C LEU A 21 -6.69 0.80 16.60
N GLY A 22 -6.35 -0.47 16.71
CA GLY A 22 -5.84 -1.28 15.61
C GLY A 22 -6.38 -2.71 15.67
N CYS A 23 -6.47 -3.37 14.52
CA CYS A 23 -6.72 -4.80 14.39
C CYS A 23 -5.44 -5.47 13.91
N GLU A 24 -4.89 -6.38 14.71
CA GLU A 24 -3.65 -7.08 14.38
C GLU A 24 -3.86 -8.19 13.33
N ASP A 25 -5.09 -8.67 13.16
CA ASP A 25 -5.42 -9.71 12.17
C ASP A 25 -5.50 -9.20 10.73
N CYS A 26 -6.03 -7.99 10.51
CA CYS A 26 -6.27 -7.46 9.16
C CYS A 26 -5.72 -6.05 8.89
N GLY A 27 -5.08 -5.43 9.89
CA GLY A 27 -4.46 -4.12 9.76
C GLY A 27 -5.42 -2.93 9.75
N TYR A 28 -6.70 -3.11 10.13
CA TYR A 28 -7.65 -2.01 10.26
C TYR A 28 -7.24 -1.06 11.41
N VAL A 29 -7.22 0.27 11.17
CA VAL A 29 -6.82 1.28 12.17
C VAL A 29 -7.85 2.41 12.40
N GLY A 30 -9.03 2.34 11.78
CA GLY A 30 -10.13 3.29 12.03
C GLY A 30 -9.87 4.74 11.64
N VAL A 31 -8.92 4.98 10.73
CA VAL A 31 -8.70 6.29 10.11
C VAL A 31 -9.54 6.37 8.85
N GLU A 32 -10.35 7.42 8.72
CA GLU A 32 -11.03 7.73 7.47
C GLU A 32 -9.99 8.04 6.41
N VAL A 33 -10.02 7.30 5.31
CA VAL A 33 -9.15 7.52 4.15
C VAL A 33 -10.01 7.96 2.99
N ASP A 34 -9.61 9.05 2.33
CA ASP A 34 -10.20 9.44 1.07
C ASP A 34 -9.58 8.58 -0.04
N HIS A 35 -10.39 7.73 -0.65
CA HIS A 35 -9.99 6.89 -1.79
C HIS A 35 -10.11 7.62 -3.13
N HIS A 36 -10.56 8.88 -3.14
CA HIS A 36 -10.59 9.69 -4.34
C HIS A 36 -9.17 10.16 -4.65
N ALA A 37 -8.62 9.66 -5.76
CA ALA A 37 -7.49 10.33 -6.37
C ALA A 37 -7.93 11.71 -6.86
N GLU A 38 -7.08 12.72 -6.66
CA GLU A 38 -7.22 13.97 -7.40
C GLU A 38 -7.25 13.64 -8.89
N ARG A 39 -8.28 14.10 -9.60
CA ARG A 39 -8.41 13.84 -11.04
C ARG A 39 -7.27 14.51 -11.78
N ARG A 40 -6.28 13.71 -12.16
CA ARG A 40 -5.21 14.09 -13.09
C ARG A 40 -5.59 13.60 -14.49
N PRO A 41 -5.04 14.22 -15.56
CA PRO A 41 -5.11 13.62 -16.88
C PRO A 41 -4.63 12.17 -16.81
N GLU A 42 -5.38 11.26 -17.41
CA GLU A 42 -4.98 9.86 -17.55
C GLU A 42 -3.69 9.81 -18.37
N GLU A 43 -2.62 9.27 -17.77
CA GLU A 43 -1.39 8.99 -18.52
C GLU A 43 -1.59 7.72 -19.34
N SER A 44 -0.98 7.66 -20.52
CA SER A 44 -1.00 6.41 -21.28
C SER A 44 -0.14 5.35 -20.58
N TRP A 45 -0.46 4.07 -20.79
CA TRP A 45 0.38 2.97 -20.30
C TRP A 45 1.83 3.06 -20.78
N ALA A 46 2.04 3.57 -22.01
CA ALA A 46 3.38 3.76 -22.55
C ALA A 46 4.15 4.82 -21.75
N ASP A 47 3.54 5.98 -21.50
CA ASP A 47 4.15 7.06 -20.72
C ASP A 47 4.45 6.62 -19.28
N ALA A 48 3.55 5.85 -18.66
CA ALA A 48 3.72 5.31 -17.32
C ALA A 48 4.93 4.37 -17.23
N LEU A 49 5.06 3.44 -18.19
CA LEU A 49 6.17 2.48 -18.25
C LEU A 49 7.50 3.18 -18.55
N GLU A 50 7.53 4.14 -19.48
CA GLU A 50 8.73 4.93 -19.79
C GLU A 50 9.19 5.74 -18.57
N ARG A 51 8.25 6.39 -17.87
CA ARG A 51 8.52 7.13 -16.63
C ARG A 51 9.12 6.22 -15.56
N PHE A 52 8.59 5.00 -15.40
CA PHE A 52 9.08 4.03 -14.43
C PHE A 52 10.48 3.51 -14.79
N ALA A 53 10.73 3.19 -16.06
CA ALA A 53 12.04 2.77 -16.55
C ALA A 53 13.09 3.87 -16.31
N ARG A 54 12.82 5.10 -16.74
CA ARG A 54 13.71 6.25 -16.51
C ARG A 54 13.99 6.52 -15.03
N ALA A 55 13.00 6.33 -14.16
CA ALA A 55 13.20 6.49 -12.71
C ALA A 55 14.15 5.44 -12.13
N ARG A 56 14.11 4.19 -12.63
CA ARG A 56 15.05 3.12 -12.26
C ARG A 56 16.47 3.41 -12.74
N ASP A 57 16.59 3.90 -13.98
CA ASP A 57 17.88 4.22 -14.58
C ASP A 57 18.55 5.45 -13.92
N GLY A 58 17.76 6.33 -13.33
CA GLY A 58 18.23 7.50 -12.56
C GLY A 58 18.73 7.19 -11.14
N THR A 59 18.55 5.97 -10.64
CA THR A 59 19.00 5.53 -9.31
C THR A 59 19.78 4.22 -9.39
N ALA A 60 20.86 4.20 -10.18
CA ALA A 60 21.77 3.06 -10.24
C ALA A 60 22.84 3.10 -9.13
N THR A 61 22.43 2.74 -7.90
CA THR A 61 23.20 2.05 -6.83
C THR A 61 22.14 1.47 -5.89
N ASP A 62 21.94 0.19 -5.63
CA ASP A 62 22.67 -1.05 -5.87
C ASP A 62 21.66 -2.14 -6.30
N GLY A 63 22.13 -3.15 -7.02
CA GLY A 63 21.31 -4.18 -7.65
C GLY A 63 20.66 -5.17 -6.68
N GLU A 64 19.60 -5.84 -7.15
CA GLU A 64 19.40 -7.30 -7.04
C GLU A 64 18.15 -7.75 -7.81
N ALA A 65 18.30 -8.92 -8.46
CA ALA A 65 17.32 -9.91 -8.93
C ALA A 65 16.14 -9.47 -9.82
N GLU A 66 16.18 -9.94 -11.07
CA GLU A 66 14.98 -10.06 -11.90
C GLU A 66 13.96 -10.99 -11.22
N PRO A 67 12.69 -10.58 -11.05
CA PRO A 67 11.68 -11.46 -10.52
C PRO A 67 11.40 -12.58 -11.53
N ALA A 68 11.65 -13.82 -11.13
CA ALA A 68 11.25 -14.98 -11.91
C ALA A 68 9.74 -14.95 -12.14
N ILE A 69 9.34 -14.87 -13.42
CA ILE A 69 7.95 -14.99 -13.82
C ILE A 69 7.55 -16.45 -13.57
N VAL A 70 6.87 -16.72 -12.46
CA VAL A 70 6.28 -18.03 -12.20
C VAL A 70 5.01 -18.17 -13.05
N PRO A 71 4.90 -19.23 -13.88
CA PRO A 71 3.69 -19.46 -14.65
C PRO A 71 2.51 -19.76 -13.72
N VAL A 72 1.36 -19.13 -14.00
CA VAL A 72 0.09 -19.47 -13.38
C VAL A 72 -0.45 -20.71 -14.08
N GLU A 73 -0.64 -21.80 -13.34
CA GLU A 73 -1.34 -22.99 -13.83
C GLU A 73 -2.87 -22.78 -13.73
N ASP A 74 -3.62 -23.40 -14.66
CA ASP A 74 -5.09 -23.31 -14.80
C ASP A 74 -5.84 -24.12 -13.72
#